data_AF-A0A3D3PNZ7-F1
#
_entry.id   AF-A0A3D3PNZ7-F1
#
_cell.length_a   1.000
_cell.length_b   1.000
_cell.length_c   1.000
_cell.angle_alpha   90.00
_cell.angle_beta   90.00
_cell.angle_gamma   90.00
#
_symmetry.space_group_name_H-M   'P 1'
#
loop_
_entity.id
_entity.type
_entity.pdbx_description
1 polymer ?
#
loop_
_entity_poly.entity_id
_entity_poly.type
_entity_poly.pdbx_seq_one_letter_code
_entity_poly.pdbx_strand_id
1 'polypeptide(L)' 'GKINIHLAHATQADKDLTLAAQLNQRGEFSVALPMLERTRWQVVIEGERRDWRLNGTWQWPLQQAVEIQADMPA' A
#
# COMPACT_ATOMS: atom_id res chain seq x y z
N GLY A 1 9.38 1.39 12.91
CA GLY A 1 9.51 0.10 12.21
C GLY A 1 9.53 0.36 10.72
N LYS A 2 10.10 -0.55 9.92
CA LYS A 2 10.06 -0.44 8.45
C LYS A 2 8.89 -1.23 7.91
N ILE A 3 8.29 -0.70 6.86
CA ILE A 3 7.24 -1.36 6.09
C ILE A 3 7.58 -1.31 4.61
N ASN A 4 7.08 -2.31 3.88
CA ASN A 4 7.09 -2.34 2.43
C ASN A 4 5.66 -2.14 1.94
N ILE A 5 5.50 -1.28 0.95
CA ILE A 5 4.22 -0.95 0.32
C ILE A 5 4.34 -1.36 -1.14
N HIS A 6 3.45 -2.22 -1.59
CA HIS A 6 3.35 -2.65 -2.97
C HIS A 6 2.00 -2.22 -3.54
N LEU A 7 2.03 -1.48 -4.64
CA LEU A 7 0.86 -1.05 -5.39
C LEU A 7 0.84 -1.82 -6.71
N ALA A 8 -0.03 -2.81 -6.80
CA ALA A 8 -0.19 -3.61 -8.01
C ALA A 8 -1.24 -2.97 -8.94
N HIS A 9 -0.86 -2.76 -10.20
CA HIS A 9 -1.74 -2.22 -11.23
C HIS A 9 -2.74 -3.30 -11.64
N ALA A 10 -4.03 -2.94 -11.79
CA ALA A 10 -5.09 -3.94 -12.04
C ALA A 10 -4.90 -4.79 -13.32
N THR A 11 -4.14 -4.33 -14.29
CA THR A 11 -3.98 -5.00 -15.59
C THR A 11 -2.54 -5.15 -16.10
N GLN A 12 -1.55 -4.53 -15.45
CA GLN A 12 -0.18 -4.42 -16.00
C GLN A 12 0.86 -4.55 -14.89
N ALA A 13 1.35 -5.78 -14.66
CA ALA A 13 2.31 -6.05 -13.59
C ALA A 13 3.62 -5.23 -13.71
N ASP A 14 4.04 -4.89 -14.95
CA ASP A 14 5.22 -4.05 -15.19
C ASP A 14 5.07 -2.62 -14.65
N LYS A 15 3.85 -2.20 -14.30
CA LYS A 15 3.54 -0.90 -13.70
C LYS A 15 3.38 -0.95 -12.19
N ASP A 16 3.63 -2.11 -11.58
CA ASP A 16 3.56 -2.24 -10.14
C ASP A 16 4.65 -1.38 -9.49
N LEU A 17 4.29 -0.76 -8.37
CA LEU A 17 5.20 0.09 -7.62
C LEU A 17 5.53 -0.58 -6.29
N THR A 18 6.81 -0.55 -5.92
CA THR A 18 7.26 -0.99 -4.61
C THR A 18 7.96 0.17 -3.92
N LEU A 19 7.52 0.48 -2.71
CA LEU A 19 7.96 1.61 -1.90
C LEU A 19 8.33 1.10 -0.52
N ALA A 20 9.42 1.62 0.05
CA ALA A 20 9.78 1.37 1.44
C ALA A 20 9.48 2.63 2.26
N ALA A 21 8.91 2.45 3.45
CA ALA A 21 8.61 3.55 4.36
C ALA A 21 9.05 3.23 5.79
N GLN A 22 9.44 4.26 6.52
CA GLN A 22 9.80 4.18 7.94
C GLN A 22 8.65 4.77 8.77
N LEU A 23 8.09 3.97 9.66
CA LEU A 23 7.12 4.43 10.65
C LEU A 23 7.81 5.33 11.70
N ASN A 24 7.14 6.42 12.06
CA ASN A 24 7.50 7.27 13.19
C ASN A 24 7.08 6.64 14.54
N GLN A 25 7.29 7.36 15.64
CA GLN A 25 6.94 6.89 16.99
C GLN A 25 5.42 6.70 17.21
N ARG A 26 4.57 7.29 16.37
CA ARG A 26 3.11 7.17 16.39
C ARG A 26 2.58 6.11 15.41
N GLY A 27 3.46 5.43 14.68
CA GLY A 27 3.06 4.46 13.65
C GLY A 27 2.65 5.09 12.33
N GLU A 28 2.86 6.39 12.15
CA GLU A 28 2.56 7.11 10.90
C GLU A 28 3.78 7.06 9.98
N PHE A 29 3.55 7.18 8.67
CA PHE A 29 4.61 7.27 7.67
C PHE A 29 4.18 8.16 6.50
N SER A 30 5.15 8.57 5.70
CA SER A 30 4.90 9.26 4.44
C SER A 30 5.96 8.85 3.43
N VAL A 31 5.56 8.65 2.18
CA VAL A 31 6.44 8.27 1.08
C VAL A 31 6.06 9.06 -0.16
N ALA A 32 7.05 9.43 -0.96
CA ALA A 32 6.78 10.08 -2.24
C ALA A 32 6.15 9.07 -3.20
N LEU A 33 4.92 9.35 -3.63
CA LEU A 33 4.26 8.58 -4.67
C LEU A 33 4.59 9.19 -6.04
N PRO A 34 5.03 8.37 -7.03
CA PRO A 34 5.10 8.83 -8.41
C PRO A 34 3.68 9.07 -8.94
N MET A 35 3.57 9.70 -10.11
CA MET A 35 2.26 9.97 -10.70
C MET A 35 1.56 8.66 -11.08
N LEU A 36 0.44 8.37 -10.41
CA LEU A 36 -0.32 7.14 -10.62
C LEU A 36 -1.25 7.25 -11.83
N GLU A 37 -1.30 6.17 -12.61
CA GLU A 37 -2.29 6.00 -13.68
C GLU A 37 -3.71 5.86 -13.11
N ARG A 38 -4.69 6.35 -13.88
CA ARG A 38 -6.11 6.31 -13.52
C ARG A 38 -6.65 4.89 -13.67
N THR A 39 -6.52 4.11 -12.61
CA THR A 39 -6.94 2.70 -12.58
C THR A 39 -7.27 2.27 -11.15
N ARG A 40 -7.73 1.03 -11.03
CA ARG A 40 -7.77 0.33 -9.75
C ARG A 40 -6.37 -0.18 -9.40
N TRP A 41 -5.94 0.10 -8.18
CA TRP A 41 -4.70 -0.40 -7.61
C TRP A 41 -5.02 -1.38 -6.47
N GLN A 42 -4.27 -2.47 -6.40
CA GLN A 42 -4.24 -3.31 -5.20
C GLN A 42 -3.10 -2.83 -4.32
N VAL A 43 -3.43 -2.43 -3.10
CA VAL A 43 -2.48 -1.96 -2.09
C VAL A 43 -2.15 -3.12 -1.17
N VAL A 44 -0.87 -3.38 -1.01
CA VAL A 44 -0.34 -4.39 -0.11
C VAL A 44 0.67 -3.71 0.80
N ILE A 45 0.50 -3.84 2.11
CA ILE A 45 1.45 -3.31 3.11
C ILE A 45 1.94 -4.48 3.94
N GLU A 46 3.25 -4.63 4.04
CA GLU A 46 3.89 -5.73 4.78
C GLU A 46 4.90 -5.18 5.78
N GLY A 47 4.99 -5.85 6.93
CA GLY A 47 6.09 -5.63 7.87
C GLY A 47 7.43 -5.98 7.24
N GLU A 48 8.53 -5.38 7.72
CA GLU A 48 9.90 -5.65 7.24
C GLU A 48 10.24 -7.15 7.20
N ARG A 49 9.71 -7.92 8.17
CA ARG A 49 9.94 -9.35 8.30
C ARG A 49 8.87 -10.21 7.60
N ARG A 50 7.91 -9.58 6.91
CA ARG A 50 6.73 -10.22 6.29
C ARG A 50 5.95 -11.11 7.28
N ASP A 51 5.96 -10.71 8.54
CA ASP A 51 5.27 -11.35 9.65
C ASP A 51 3.76 -11.02 9.67
N TRP A 52 3.38 -9.92 9.05
CA TRP A 52 1.99 -9.53 8.82
C TRP A 52 1.86 -8.84 7.45
N ARG A 53 0.63 -8.84 6.93
CA ARG A 53 0.27 -8.19 5.67
C ARG A 53 -1.14 -7.60 5.75
N LEU A 54 -1.30 -6.40 5.19
CA LEU A 54 -2.58 -5.74 4.97
C LEU A 54 -2.84 -5.65 3.46
N ASN A 55 -4.11 -5.78 3.07
CA ASN A 55 -4.54 -5.74 1.68
C ASN A 55 -5.72 -4.78 1.51
N GLY A 56 -5.62 -3.86 0.56
CA GLY A 56 -6.68 -2.91 0.23
C GLY A 56 -6.82 -2.72 -1.27
N THR A 57 -7.96 -2.18 -1.69
CA THR A 57 -8.19 -1.79 -3.08
C THR A 57 -8.39 -0.30 -3.15
N TRP A 58 -7.65 0.37 -4.02
CA TRP A 58 -7.69 1.81 -4.18
C TRP A 58 -8.12 2.20 -5.60
N GLN A 59 -9.28 2.87 -5.71
CA GLN A 59 -9.81 3.35 -6.98
C GLN A 59 -9.29 4.76 -7.28
N TRP A 60 -8.09 4.86 -7.84
CA TRP A 60 -7.50 6.16 -8.19
C TRP A 60 -8.00 6.66 -9.56
N PRO A 61 -8.37 7.94 -9.72
CA PRO A 61 -8.31 9.04 -8.76
C PRO A 61 -9.65 9.32 -8.05
N LEU A 62 -10.65 8.44 -8.20
CA LEU A 62 -11.97 8.63 -7.58
C LEU A 62 -11.88 8.67 -6.04
N GLN A 63 -10.98 7.87 -5.47
CA GLN A 63 -10.63 7.87 -4.07
C GLN A 63 -9.28 8.56 -3.90
N GLN A 64 -9.21 9.60 -3.06
CA GLN A 64 -7.95 10.25 -2.69
C GLN A 64 -7.20 9.53 -1.56
N ALA A 65 -7.93 8.71 -0.80
CA ALA A 65 -7.42 7.89 0.27
C ALA A 65 -8.10 6.51 0.26
N VAL A 66 -7.41 5.52 0.83
CA VAL A 66 -7.94 4.18 1.07
C VAL A 66 -7.72 3.84 2.53
N GLU A 67 -8.74 3.29 3.18
CA GLU A 67 -8.63 2.73 4.53
C GLU A 67 -8.48 1.22 4.41
N ILE A 68 -7.51 0.65 5.11
CA ILE A 68 -7.24 -0.78 5.10
C ILE A 68 -7.34 -1.29 6.53
N GLN A 69 -8.27 -2.21 6.75
CA GLN A 69 -8.45 -2.85 8.04
C GLN A 69 -7.73 -4.19 8.04
N ALA A 70 -7.07 -4.50 9.15
CA ALA A 70 -6.51 -5.83 9.37
C ALA A 70 -7.66 -6.83 9.45
N ASP A 71 -7.48 -8.00 8.83
CA ASP A 71 -8.36 -9.12 9.11
C ASP A 71 -8.24 -9.45 10.60
N MET A 72 -9.37 -9.42 11.31
CA MET A 72 -9.38 -9.93 12.68
C MET A 72 -9.21 -11.45 12.61
N PRO A 73 -8.22 -12.04 13.31
CA PRO A 73 -8.21 -13.48 13.51
C PRO A 73 -9.50 -13.89 14.22
N ALA A 74 -10.14 -14.95 13.71
CA ALA A 74 -11.40 -15.50 14.22
C ALA A 74 -11.26 -16.06 15.65
#